data_AF-Q0E2C2-F1
#
_entry.id   AF-Q0E2C2-F1
#
_cell.length_a   1.000
_cell.length_b   1.000
_cell.length_c   1.000
_cell.angle_alpha   90.00
_cell.angle_beta   90.00
_cell.angle_gamma   90.00
#
_symmetry.space_group_name_H-M   'P 1'
#
loop_
_entity.id
_entity.type
_entity.pdbx_description
1 polymer ?
#
loop_
_entity_poly.entity_id
_entity_poly.type
_entity_poly.pdbx_seq_one_letter_code
_entity_poly.pdbx_strand_id
1 'polypeptide(L)'
;PPPPATVLVTNGTVSPQAPPSAASFLDSTPGAYTTARATAAGGLLWWPRHLLRLADSTRLLARFHPHLLGLAAPPSRKPFEDSLRGIEPLVNRSVRVALDEMPGEDMALTALLRASPAEEESELEVCVHLGAYVPPVFGEAGARLAVAGRGRDAAAAKYAPWARMRKSMEKMRPPGVTELLLTNDGDHILEGSITNFFVVCRRVSLMLGFGFLGIQTKLLVPCYWISPTETTEK
;
A
#
# COMPACT_ATOMS: atom_id res chain seq x y z
N PRO A 1 -15.89 23.03 3.21
CA PRO A 1 -15.32 22.33 4.40
C PRO A 1 -13.79 22.48 4.36
N PRO A 2 -13.11 22.70 5.50
CA PRO A 2 -11.65 22.63 5.55
C PRO A 2 -11.19 21.24 5.10
N PRO A 3 -10.00 21.12 4.48
CA PRO A 3 -9.42 19.82 4.21
C PRO A 3 -9.31 19.02 5.51
N PRO A 4 -9.51 17.69 5.49
CA PRO A 4 -9.33 16.88 6.69
C PRO A 4 -7.91 17.07 7.22
N ALA A 5 -7.79 17.09 8.55
CA ALA A 5 -6.49 17.18 9.19
C ALA A 5 -5.58 16.04 8.69
N THR A 6 -4.29 16.34 8.58
CA THR A 6 -3.27 15.41 8.11
C THR A 6 -1.96 15.74 8.84
N VAL A 7 -1.15 14.73 9.10
CA VAL A 7 0.20 14.87 9.68
C VAL A 7 1.21 14.10 8.82
N LEU A 8 2.41 14.65 8.70
CA LEU A 8 3.56 13.98 8.11
C LEU A 8 4.70 13.97 9.13
N VAL A 9 5.26 12.80 9.39
CA VAL A 9 6.38 12.59 10.29
C VAL A 9 7.55 12.02 9.50
N THR A 10 8.72 12.65 9.58
CA THR A 10 9.96 12.16 8.96
C THR A 10 10.98 11.83 10.04
N ASN A 11 11.48 10.59 10.05
CA ASN A 11 12.46 10.10 11.03
C ASN A 11 12.10 10.41 12.50
N GLY A 12 10.82 10.34 12.84
CA GLY A 12 10.28 10.62 14.17
C GLY A 12 10.04 12.10 14.49
N THR A 13 10.16 13.00 13.51
CA THR A 13 9.93 14.43 13.68
C THR A 13 8.75 14.88 12.84
N VAL A 14 7.79 15.60 13.45
CA VAL A 14 6.63 16.17 12.73
C VAL A 14 7.10 17.24 11.75
N SER A 15 6.60 17.18 10.51
CA SER A 15 6.85 18.19 9.49
C SER A 15 6.29 19.55 9.92
N PRO A 16 7.07 20.64 9.86
CA PRO A 16 6.57 21.98 10.17
C PRO A 16 5.63 22.53 9.07
N GLN A 17 5.65 21.93 7.88
CA GLN A 17 4.81 22.33 6.76
C GLN A 17 3.53 21.50 6.72
N ALA A 18 2.43 22.13 6.31
CA ALA A 18 1.16 21.46 6.06
C ALA A 18 1.36 20.31 5.06
N PRO A 19 1.05 19.07 5.42
CA PRO A 19 1.37 17.93 4.60
C PRO A 19 0.44 17.83 3.38
N PRO A 20 0.93 17.29 2.25
CA PRO A 20 0.10 17.07 1.07
C PRO A 20 -0.93 15.94 1.31
N SER A 21 -1.88 15.79 0.40
CA SER A 21 -2.74 14.60 0.38
C SER A 21 -1.90 13.31 0.26
N ALA A 22 -2.39 12.18 0.77
CA ALA A 22 -1.69 10.91 0.66
C ALA A 22 -1.38 10.54 -0.81
N ALA A 23 -2.29 10.85 -1.73
CA ALA A 23 -2.10 10.62 -3.16
C ALA A 23 -0.98 11.50 -3.74
N SER A 24 -0.94 12.79 -3.37
CA SER A 24 0.12 13.72 -3.77
C SER A 24 1.47 13.32 -3.17
N PHE A 25 1.50 12.90 -1.91
CA PHE A 25 2.70 12.41 -1.22
C PHE A 25 3.31 11.21 -1.96
N LEU A 26 2.51 10.20 -2.29
CA LEU A 26 2.98 9.00 -3.02
C LEU A 26 3.39 9.31 -4.46
N ASP A 27 2.78 10.32 -5.09
CA ASP A 27 3.10 10.72 -6.46
C ASP A 27 4.45 11.45 -6.57
N SER A 28 4.81 12.24 -5.57
CA SER A 28 6.03 13.07 -5.56
C SER A 28 7.24 12.40 -4.89
N THR A 29 7.04 11.29 -4.18
CA THR A 29 8.07 10.70 -3.31
C THR A 29 8.46 9.30 -3.81
N PRO A 30 9.73 9.04 -4.17
CA PRO A 30 10.19 7.67 -4.41
C PRO A 30 10.18 6.88 -3.10
N GLY A 31 10.06 5.56 -3.17
CA GLY A 31 10.09 4.73 -1.97
C GLY A 31 9.23 3.48 -2.03
N ALA A 32 9.52 2.53 -1.15
CA ALA A 32 8.60 1.46 -0.79
C ALA A 32 7.57 2.00 0.20
N TYR A 33 6.32 1.56 0.12
CA TYR A 33 5.30 2.02 1.05
C TYR A 33 4.29 0.94 1.44
N THR A 34 3.64 1.15 2.57
CA THR A 34 2.48 0.39 3.03
C THR A 34 1.44 1.36 3.59
N THR A 35 0.17 0.96 3.57
CA THR A 35 -0.93 1.74 4.16
C THR A 35 -1.74 0.82 5.05
N ALA A 36 -1.93 1.22 6.31
CA ALA A 36 -2.73 0.52 7.31
C ALA A 36 -3.84 1.44 7.82
N ARG A 37 -4.95 0.85 8.28
CA ARG A 37 -6.05 1.61 8.91
C ARG A 37 -5.84 1.64 10.42
N ALA A 38 -5.97 2.82 11.02
CA ALA A 38 -6.04 2.99 12.45
C ALA A 38 -7.43 2.62 12.96
N THR A 39 -7.46 1.99 14.12
CA THR A 39 -8.67 1.62 14.85
C THR A 39 -9.03 2.70 15.85
N ALA A 40 -10.31 2.76 16.25
CA ALA A 40 -10.75 3.64 17.33
C ALA A 40 -9.99 3.43 18.65
N ALA A 41 -9.46 2.23 18.89
CA ALA A 41 -8.66 1.91 20.08
C ALA A 41 -7.19 2.38 20.00
N GLY A 42 -6.82 3.18 18.99
CA GLY A 42 -5.44 3.65 18.79
C GLY A 42 -4.48 2.60 18.20
N GLY A 43 -4.95 1.39 17.92
CA GLY A 43 -4.19 0.33 17.24
C GLY A 43 -4.21 0.46 15.72
N LEU A 44 -3.30 -0.26 15.04
CA LEU A 44 -3.26 -0.37 13.57
C LEU A 44 -3.66 -1.78 13.13
N LEU A 45 -4.64 -1.89 12.24
CA LEU A 45 -5.10 -3.20 11.74
C LEU A 45 -3.98 -3.96 11.03
N TRP A 46 -3.73 -5.19 11.47
CA TRP A 46 -2.72 -6.10 10.89
C TRP A 46 -1.30 -5.52 10.77
N TRP A 47 -0.94 -4.58 11.63
CA TRP A 47 0.31 -3.82 11.53
C TRP A 47 1.59 -4.66 11.35
N PRO A 48 1.79 -5.79 12.06
CA PRO A 48 2.97 -6.64 11.82
C PRO A 48 3.09 -7.12 10.37
N ARG A 49 1.97 -7.40 9.69
CA ARG A 49 1.96 -7.79 8.27
C ARG A 49 2.30 -6.61 7.36
N HIS A 50 1.83 -5.41 7.69
CA HIS A 50 2.17 -4.20 6.95
C HIS A 50 3.66 -3.87 7.05
N LEU A 51 4.26 -4.01 8.25
CA LEU A 51 5.69 -3.83 8.47
C LEU A 51 6.53 -4.84 7.70
N LEU A 52 6.18 -6.13 7.76
CA LEU A 52 6.87 -7.17 7.01
C LEU A 52 6.85 -6.88 5.50
N ARG A 53 5.67 -6.54 4.97
CA ARG A 53 5.51 -6.18 3.55
C ARG A 53 6.33 -4.94 3.17
N LEU A 54 6.37 -3.94 4.04
CA LEU A 54 7.18 -2.74 3.82
C LEU A 54 8.66 -3.09 3.76
N ALA A 55 9.17 -3.85 4.73
CA ALA A 55 10.56 -4.30 4.76
C ALA A 55 10.94 -5.12 3.52
N ASP A 56 10.09 -6.07 3.10
CA ASP A 56 10.32 -6.90 1.92
C ASP A 56 10.28 -6.07 0.63
N SER A 57 9.34 -5.13 0.52
CA SER A 57 9.28 -4.20 -0.62
C SER A 57 10.57 -3.38 -0.70
N THR A 58 11.03 -2.80 0.42
CA THR A 58 12.28 -2.02 0.47
C THR A 58 13.48 -2.86 0.04
N ARG A 59 13.61 -4.10 0.53
CA ARG A 59 14.70 -5.02 0.14
C ARG A 59 14.69 -5.35 -1.35
N LEU A 60 13.51 -5.65 -1.90
CA LEU A 60 13.35 -5.95 -3.33
C LEU A 60 13.68 -4.75 -4.21
N LEU A 61 13.22 -3.55 -3.84
CA LEU A 61 13.53 -2.34 -4.58
C LEU A 61 15.03 -2.03 -4.52
N ALA A 62 15.64 -2.04 -3.33
CA ALA A 62 17.08 -1.78 -3.19
C ALA A 62 17.94 -2.72 -4.06
N ARG A 63 17.55 -4.00 -4.15
CA ARG A 63 18.31 -5.02 -4.89
C ARG A 63 18.09 -4.98 -6.40
N PHE A 64 16.85 -4.80 -6.85
CA PHE A 64 16.49 -5.01 -8.26
C PHE A 64 16.01 -3.74 -8.98
N HIS A 65 15.50 -2.75 -8.24
CA HIS A 65 14.95 -1.51 -8.81
C HIS A 65 15.33 -0.29 -7.94
N PRO A 66 16.64 -0.03 -7.73
CA PRO A 66 17.13 0.98 -6.78
C PRO A 66 16.55 2.37 -7.05
N HIS A 67 16.36 2.72 -8.32
CA HIS A 67 15.78 3.99 -8.74
C HIS A 67 14.35 4.22 -8.21
N LEU A 68 13.56 3.16 -7.98
CA LEU A 68 12.22 3.27 -7.38
C LEU A 68 12.27 3.58 -5.88
N LEU A 69 13.41 3.33 -5.23
CA LEU A 69 13.69 3.68 -3.84
C LEU A 69 14.38 5.04 -3.69
N GLY A 70 14.76 5.67 -4.81
CA GLY A 70 15.53 6.91 -4.82
C GLY A 70 17.05 6.72 -4.83
N LEU A 71 17.54 5.51 -5.12
CA LEU A 71 18.97 5.22 -5.27
C LEU A 71 19.39 5.21 -6.75
N ALA A 72 20.57 5.74 -7.06
CA ALA A 72 21.11 5.70 -8.42
C ALA A 72 21.54 4.30 -8.87
N ALA A 73 22.02 3.48 -7.92
CA ALA A 73 22.49 2.12 -8.14
C ALA A 73 22.16 1.24 -6.93
N PRO A 74 22.23 -0.10 -7.03
CA PRO A 74 22.10 -0.96 -5.87
C PRO A 74 23.15 -0.58 -4.80
N PRO A 75 22.74 -0.47 -3.53
CA PRO A 75 23.64 0.03 -2.50
C PRO A 75 24.79 -0.95 -2.24
N SER A 76 25.97 -0.41 -1.92
CA SER A 76 27.07 -1.22 -1.41
C SER A 76 26.67 -1.79 -0.03
N ARG A 77 27.04 -3.06 0.21
CA ARG A 77 26.36 -3.94 1.18
C ARG A 77 26.37 -3.52 2.67
N LYS A 78 26.94 -2.40 3.15
CA LYS A 78 27.29 -2.31 4.59
C LYS A 78 27.16 -0.96 5.35
N PRO A 79 26.36 0.02 4.90
CA PRO A 79 25.46 0.66 5.89
C PRO A 79 23.98 0.42 5.58
N PHE A 80 23.64 0.31 4.30
CA PHE A 80 22.26 0.13 3.86
C PHE A 80 21.64 -1.20 4.32
N GLU A 81 22.42 -2.30 4.31
CA GLU A 81 21.92 -3.59 4.81
C GLU A 81 21.62 -3.57 6.32
N ASP A 82 22.35 -2.77 7.09
CA ASP A 82 22.10 -2.62 8.53
C ASP A 82 20.83 -1.80 8.76
N SER A 83 20.60 -0.72 8.00
CA SER A 83 19.31 -0.01 8.00
C SER A 83 18.14 -0.93 7.61
N LEU A 84 18.33 -1.84 6.66
CA LEU A 84 17.32 -2.83 6.27
C LEU A 84 16.98 -3.85 7.39
N ARG A 85 17.91 -4.09 8.32
CA ARG A 85 17.66 -4.91 9.52
C ARG A 85 16.93 -4.13 10.61
N GLY A 86 17.21 -2.83 10.72
CA GLY A 86 16.64 -1.91 11.72
C GLY A 86 15.31 -1.24 11.32
N ILE A 87 14.63 -1.68 10.25
CA ILE A 87 13.42 -1.02 9.74
C ILE A 87 12.33 -0.90 10.80
N GLU A 88 12.04 -1.97 11.54
CA GLU A 88 10.87 -2.02 12.42
C GLU A 88 10.93 -0.99 13.57
N PRO A 89 12.01 -0.88 14.37
CA PRO A 89 12.11 0.15 15.39
C PRO A 89 12.00 1.58 14.84
N LEU A 90 12.61 1.84 13.68
CA LEU A 90 12.61 3.17 13.05
C LEU A 90 11.20 3.56 12.59
N VAL A 91 10.50 2.66 11.89
CA VAL A 91 9.12 2.90 11.43
C VAL A 91 8.18 3.06 12.61
N ASN A 92 8.26 2.18 13.61
CA ASN A 92 7.40 2.24 14.80
C ASN A 92 7.58 3.53 15.60
N ARG A 93 8.80 4.09 15.66
CA ARG A 93 9.05 5.39 16.28
C ARG A 93 8.26 6.52 15.58
N SER A 94 8.38 6.62 14.25
CA SER A 94 7.65 7.64 13.47
C SER A 94 6.13 7.44 13.52
N VAL A 95 5.67 6.18 13.54
CA VAL A 95 4.24 5.84 13.65
C VAL A 95 3.66 6.31 14.97
N ARG A 96 4.34 6.08 16.11
CA ARG A 96 3.88 6.57 17.41
C ARG A 96 3.72 8.08 17.42
N VAL A 97 4.74 8.80 16.96
CA VAL A 97 4.68 10.27 16.85
C VAL A 97 3.50 10.73 15.99
N ALA A 98 3.22 10.08 14.86
CA ALA A 98 2.09 10.44 14.01
C ALA A 98 0.73 10.21 14.70
N LEU A 99 0.58 9.10 15.42
CA LEU A 99 -0.65 8.76 16.16
C LEU A 99 -0.86 9.66 17.39
N ASP A 100 0.21 10.06 18.07
CA ASP A 100 0.18 10.97 19.21
C ASP A 100 -0.17 12.41 18.77
N GLU A 101 0.35 12.86 17.61
CA GLU A 101 0.06 14.18 17.05
C GLU A 101 -1.37 14.31 16.52
N MET A 102 -1.90 13.23 15.94
CA MET A 102 -3.23 13.24 15.34
C MET A 102 -4.06 12.04 15.81
N PRO A 103 -4.51 12.06 17.07
CA PRO A 103 -5.41 11.04 17.59
C PRO A 103 -6.75 11.13 16.88
N GLY A 104 -7.32 9.98 16.52
CA GLY A 104 -8.67 9.92 15.98
C GLY A 104 -9.01 8.55 15.43
N GLU A 105 -10.30 8.38 15.17
CA GLU A 105 -10.86 7.15 14.60
C GLU A 105 -10.76 7.18 13.07
N ASP A 106 -10.75 5.99 12.45
CA ASP A 106 -10.78 5.85 11.00
C ASP A 106 -9.76 6.71 10.26
N MET A 107 -8.49 6.54 10.63
CA MET A 107 -7.36 7.13 9.93
C MET A 107 -6.70 6.13 8.99
N ALA A 108 -6.13 6.64 7.91
CA ALA A 108 -5.23 5.91 7.02
C ALA A 108 -3.79 6.31 7.34
N LEU A 109 -2.99 5.38 7.85
CA LEU A 109 -1.56 5.55 8.06
C LEU A 109 -0.80 5.01 6.86
N THR A 110 -0.04 5.85 6.18
CA THR A 110 0.86 5.48 5.08
C THR A 110 2.30 5.63 5.53
N ALA A 111 3.00 4.51 5.71
CA ALA A 111 4.43 4.48 6.00
C ALA A 111 5.22 4.24 4.71
N LEU A 112 6.24 5.05 4.49
CA LEU A 112 7.11 5.03 3.31
C LEU A 112 8.58 4.99 3.76
N LEU A 113 9.35 4.15 3.09
CA LEU A 113 10.80 4.07 3.21
C LEU A 113 11.44 4.44 1.88
N ARG A 114 12.43 5.32 1.94
CA ARG A 114 13.22 5.73 0.77
C ARG A 114 14.67 5.89 1.13
N ALA A 115 15.53 5.98 0.12
CA ALA A 115 16.89 6.43 0.35
C ALA A 115 16.89 7.91 0.77
N SER A 116 17.70 8.20 1.79
CA SER A 116 18.00 9.56 2.22
C SER A 116 18.62 10.33 1.05
N PRO A 117 18.24 11.59 0.83
CA PRO A 117 18.90 12.46 -0.15
C PRO A 117 20.29 12.93 0.31
N ALA A 118 20.67 12.68 1.57
CA ALA A 118 22.01 13.03 2.06
C ALA A 118 23.07 12.15 1.37
N GLU A 119 24.04 12.78 0.70
CA GLU A 119 24.94 12.12 -0.26
C GLU A 119 25.98 11.16 0.36
N GLU A 120 26.22 11.22 1.67
CA GLU A 120 27.40 10.57 2.26
C GLU A 120 27.15 9.17 2.82
N GLU A 121 25.94 8.85 3.26
CA GLU A 121 25.57 7.50 3.68
C GLU A 121 24.15 7.21 3.21
N SER A 122 23.98 6.18 2.38
CA SER A 122 22.67 5.71 1.92
C SER A 122 21.89 5.09 3.09
N GLU A 123 21.44 5.93 4.01
CA GLU A 123 20.53 5.52 5.06
C GLU A 123 19.09 5.53 4.54
N LEU A 124 18.22 4.78 5.24
CA LEU A 124 16.80 4.79 4.97
C LEU A 124 16.15 5.97 5.70
N GLU A 125 15.43 6.80 4.96
CA GLU A 125 14.52 7.79 5.51
C GLU A 125 13.13 7.18 5.67
N VAL A 126 12.54 7.35 6.86
CA VAL A 126 11.17 6.95 7.20
C VAL A 126 10.28 8.17 7.09
N CYS A 127 9.24 8.08 6.26
CA CYS A 127 8.15 9.06 6.21
C CYS A 127 6.83 8.39 6.58
N VAL A 128 6.07 8.97 7.49
CA VAL A 128 4.74 8.50 7.89
C VAL A 128 3.73 9.61 7.66
N HIS A 129 2.80 9.37 6.74
CA HIS A 129 1.64 10.22 6.50
C HIS A 129 0.44 9.62 7.22
N LEU A 130 -0.32 10.44 7.94
CA LEU A 130 -1.57 10.05 8.59
C LEU A 130 -2.64 11.07 8.23
N GLY A 131 -3.83 10.59 7.90
CA GLY A 131 -4.99 11.42 7.57
C GLY A 131 -6.28 10.63 7.61
N ALA A 132 -7.40 11.31 7.41
CA ALA A 132 -8.71 10.65 7.39
C ALA A 132 -8.76 9.50 6.37
N TYR A 133 -9.23 8.34 6.80
CA TYR A 133 -9.50 7.21 5.92
C TYR A 133 -10.74 7.49 5.08
N VAL A 134 -10.57 7.46 3.76
CA VAL A 134 -11.69 7.54 2.81
C VAL A 134 -11.81 6.19 2.13
N PRO A 135 -12.82 5.36 2.49
CA PRO A 135 -12.98 4.06 1.86
C PRO A 135 -13.29 4.23 0.36
N PRO A 136 -12.76 3.37 -0.52
CA PRO A 136 -13.21 3.30 -1.91
C PRO A 136 -14.71 3.04 -1.96
N VAL A 137 -15.46 3.88 -2.67
CA VAL A 137 -16.91 3.73 -2.84
C VAL A 137 -17.16 3.01 -4.16
N PHE A 138 -17.55 1.74 -4.07
CA PHE A 138 -17.96 0.96 -5.24
C PHE A 138 -19.47 1.00 -5.49
N GLY A 139 -20.25 1.51 -4.53
CA GLY A 139 -21.71 1.48 -4.56
C GLY A 139 -22.27 0.07 -4.33
N GLU A 140 -23.60 -0.04 -4.27
CA GLU A 140 -24.30 -1.31 -4.02
C GLU A 140 -24.08 -2.35 -5.12
N ALA A 141 -23.85 -1.90 -6.35
CA ALA A 141 -23.56 -2.78 -7.50
C ALA A 141 -22.14 -3.36 -7.47
N GLY A 142 -21.30 -2.96 -6.50
CA GLY A 142 -19.91 -3.37 -6.43
C GLY A 142 -19.01 -2.73 -7.50
N ALA A 143 -17.76 -3.18 -7.55
CA ALA A 143 -16.76 -2.61 -8.45
C ALA A 143 -17.08 -2.97 -9.90
N ARG A 144 -17.04 -1.97 -10.79
CA ARG A 144 -17.09 -2.16 -12.25
C ARG A 144 -15.68 -2.16 -12.79
N LEU A 145 -15.31 -3.24 -13.48
CA LEU A 145 -13.92 -3.51 -13.88
C LEU A 145 -13.76 -3.39 -15.39
N ALA A 146 -12.60 -2.91 -15.83
CA ALA A 146 -12.16 -3.04 -17.22
C ALA A 146 -10.71 -3.53 -17.26
N VAL A 147 -10.40 -4.41 -18.20
CA VAL A 147 -9.04 -4.90 -18.41
C VAL A 147 -8.29 -3.89 -19.27
N ALA A 148 -7.31 -3.20 -18.69
CA ALA A 148 -6.51 -2.22 -19.40
C ALA A 148 -5.16 -1.98 -18.71
N GLY A 149 -4.13 -1.80 -19.55
CA GLY A 149 -2.79 -1.40 -19.13
C GLY A 149 -1.90 -2.55 -18.68
N ARG A 150 -0.59 -2.29 -18.73
CA ARG A 150 0.45 -3.27 -18.45
C ARG A 150 0.67 -3.45 -16.95
N GLY A 151 1.18 -4.62 -16.57
CA GLY A 151 1.65 -4.88 -15.22
C GLY A 151 2.83 -4.00 -14.80
N ARG A 152 3.10 -3.98 -13.49
CA ARG A 152 4.22 -3.25 -12.89
C ARG A 152 5.55 -3.98 -13.10
N ASP A 153 6.61 -3.23 -13.35
CA ASP A 153 7.98 -3.78 -13.45
C ASP A 153 8.38 -4.55 -12.18
N ALA A 154 8.13 -3.95 -11.01
CA ALA A 154 8.42 -4.51 -9.70
C ALA A 154 7.14 -4.97 -8.97
N ALA A 155 6.28 -5.77 -9.61
CA ALA A 155 4.97 -6.16 -9.06
C ALA A 155 5.02 -6.78 -7.65
N ALA A 156 6.10 -7.47 -7.31
CA ALA A 156 6.31 -8.06 -5.98
C ALA A 156 6.51 -7.00 -4.87
N ALA A 157 6.97 -5.79 -5.20
CA ALA A 157 7.17 -4.70 -4.25
C ALA A 157 6.00 -3.69 -4.33
N LYS A 158 5.63 -3.08 -3.20
CA LYS A 158 4.70 -1.94 -3.18
C LYS A 158 5.50 -0.65 -3.13
N TYR A 159 5.45 0.15 -4.19
CA TYR A 159 6.31 1.33 -4.37
C TYR A 159 5.51 2.56 -4.79
N ALA A 160 5.89 3.71 -4.25
CA ALA A 160 5.19 4.98 -4.39
C ALA A 160 5.15 5.51 -5.83
N PRO A 161 6.23 5.42 -6.64
CA PRO A 161 6.21 5.82 -8.05
C PRO A 161 5.10 5.19 -8.90
N TRP A 162 4.53 4.04 -8.50
CA TRP A 162 3.37 3.46 -9.16
C TRP A 162 2.16 4.43 -9.18
N ALA A 163 2.01 5.29 -8.17
CA ALA A 163 0.98 6.32 -8.12
C ALA A 163 1.05 7.30 -9.29
N ARG A 164 2.27 7.71 -9.66
CA ARG A 164 2.49 8.54 -10.83
C ARG A 164 2.29 7.75 -12.13
N MET A 165 2.85 6.55 -12.21
CA MET A 165 2.80 5.71 -13.42
C MET A 165 1.37 5.36 -13.83
N ARG A 166 0.50 5.02 -12.86
CA ARG A 166 -0.88 4.64 -13.17
C ARG A 166 -1.79 5.80 -13.58
N LYS A 167 -1.43 7.06 -13.31
CA LYS A 167 -2.30 8.23 -13.61
C LYS A 167 -2.69 8.31 -15.08
N SER A 168 -1.77 8.01 -16.00
CA SER A 168 -2.07 8.00 -17.44
C SER A 168 -3.07 6.90 -17.80
N MET A 169 -2.97 5.72 -17.16
CA MET A 169 -3.90 4.61 -17.34
C MET A 169 -5.28 4.94 -16.79
N GLU A 170 -5.35 5.54 -15.59
CA GLU A 170 -6.61 5.98 -14.98
C GLU A 170 -7.34 7.04 -15.82
N LYS A 171 -6.62 7.91 -16.53
CA LYS A 171 -7.21 8.86 -17.47
C LYS A 171 -7.89 8.20 -18.67
N MET A 172 -7.46 6.99 -19.04
CA MET A 172 -8.02 6.19 -20.13
C MET A 172 -9.13 5.24 -19.66
N ARG A 173 -9.45 5.25 -18.35
CA ARG A 173 -10.48 4.38 -17.78
C ARG A 173 -11.85 4.67 -18.42
N PRO A 174 -12.54 3.66 -18.97
CA PRO A 174 -13.85 3.88 -19.57
C PRO A 174 -14.86 4.47 -18.57
N PRO A 175 -15.83 5.28 -19.04
CA PRO A 175 -16.88 5.82 -18.18
C PRO A 175 -17.59 4.73 -17.39
N GLY A 176 -17.82 4.97 -16.09
CA GLY A 176 -18.52 4.05 -15.20
C GLY A 176 -17.67 2.92 -14.61
N VAL A 177 -16.46 2.67 -15.13
CA VAL A 177 -15.49 1.73 -14.55
C VAL A 177 -14.89 2.34 -13.29
N THR A 178 -14.81 1.55 -12.22
CA THR A 178 -14.30 1.97 -10.90
C THR A 178 -12.87 1.50 -10.62
N GLU A 179 -12.42 0.44 -11.29
CA GLU A 179 -11.08 -0.14 -11.11
C GLU A 179 -10.60 -0.77 -12.42
N LEU A 180 -9.29 -0.66 -12.70
CA LEU A 180 -8.67 -1.26 -13.88
C LEU A 180 -7.97 -2.56 -13.49
N LEU A 181 -8.10 -3.59 -14.32
CA LEU A 181 -7.37 -4.83 -14.21
C LEU A 181 -6.21 -4.85 -15.20
N LEU A 182 -5.00 -5.13 -14.70
CA LEU A 182 -3.79 -5.09 -15.50
C LEU A 182 -3.57 -6.41 -16.23
N THR A 183 -3.08 -6.33 -17.46
CA THR A 183 -2.69 -7.49 -18.28
C THR A 183 -1.51 -7.15 -19.17
N ASN A 184 -0.64 -8.15 -19.43
CA ASN A 184 0.48 -7.97 -20.36
C ASN A 184 0.17 -8.48 -21.77
N ASP A 185 -0.83 -9.35 -21.90
CA ASP A 185 -1.15 -10.10 -23.13
C ASP A 185 -2.64 -10.06 -23.51
N GLY A 186 -3.53 -9.64 -22.61
CA GLY A 186 -4.98 -9.67 -22.80
C GLY A 186 -5.65 -10.92 -22.23
N ASP A 187 -4.89 -11.98 -21.99
CA ASP A 187 -5.40 -13.30 -21.59
C ASP A 187 -5.22 -13.55 -20.09
N HIS A 188 -4.14 -13.03 -19.51
CA HIS A 188 -3.81 -13.22 -18.11
C HIS A 188 -3.99 -11.93 -17.32
N ILE A 189 -4.91 -11.96 -16.37
CA ILE A 189 -5.12 -10.86 -15.42
C ILE A 189 -4.04 -10.95 -14.34
N LEU A 190 -3.37 -9.83 -14.07
CA LEU A 190 -2.24 -9.76 -13.14
C LEU A 190 -2.65 -9.30 -11.74
N GLU A 191 -3.15 -8.06 -11.65
CA GLU A 191 -3.56 -7.35 -10.44
C GLU A 191 -4.47 -6.18 -10.83
N GLY A 192 -5.08 -5.48 -9.88
CA GLY A 192 -5.74 -4.20 -10.17
C GLY A 192 -4.76 -3.03 -10.16
N SER A 193 -5.14 -1.88 -10.71
CA SER A 193 -4.28 -0.69 -10.75
C SER A 193 -4.16 -0.03 -9.37
N ILE A 194 -5.20 -0.11 -8.54
CA ILE A 194 -5.24 0.45 -7.18
C ILE A 194 -5.33 -0.67 -6.15
N THR A 195 -6.29 -1.57 -6.32
CA THR A 195 -6.57 -2.67 -5.39
C THR A 195 -6.15 -4.02 -5.96
N ASN A 196 -5.96 -5.01 -5.09
CA ASN A 196 -5.90 -6.40 -5.56
C ASN A 196 -7.28 -7.00 -5.54
N PHE A 197 -7.44 -8.10 -6.28
CA PHE A 197 -8.66 -8.86 -6.34
C PHE A 197 -8.37 -10.32 -6.01
N PHE A 198 -9.43 -11.05 -5.68
CA PHE A 198 -9.42 -12.49 -5.53
C PHE A 198 -10.56 -13.04 -6.37
N VAL A 199 -10.34 -14.19 -7.00
CA VAL A 199 -11.36 -14.89 -7.77
C VAL A 199 -11.84 -16.06 -6.93
N VAL A 200 -13.14 -16.09 -6.64
CA VAL A 200 -13.79 -17.22 -5.97
C VAL A 200 -14.44 -18.08 -7.04
N CYS A 201 -13.84 -19.22 -7.32
CA CYS A 201 -14.41 -20.19 -8.24
C CYS A 201 -15.16 -21.26 -7.44
N ARG A 202 -16.38 -21.59 -7.88
CA ARG A 202 -17.04 -22.80 -7.41
C ARG A 202 -16.27 -23.99 -7.95
N ARG A 203 -15.64 -24.77 -7.05
CA ARG A 203 -15.04 -26.03 -7.43
C ARG A 203 -16.15 -26.98 -7.86
N VAL A 204 -16.20 -27.33 -9.14
CA VAL A 204 -17.05 -28.41 -9.62
C VAL A 204 -16.38 -29.71 -9.19
N SER A 205 -16.68 -30.16 -7.97
CA SER A 205 -16.26 -31.47 -7.50
C SER A 205 -17.21 -32.49 -8.13
N LEU A 206 -16.80 -33.08 -9.27
CA LEU A 206 -17.29 -34.38 -9.71
C LEU A 206 -16.72 -35.41 -8.75
N MET A 207 -17.31 -35.52 -7.56
CA MET A 207 -17.15 -36.70 -6.72
C MET A 207 -18.40 -36.82 -5.86
N LEU A 208 -18.78 -38.07 -5.57
CA LEU A 208 -19.26 -38.41 -4.25
C LEU A 208 -18.58 -37.50 -3.20
N GLY A 209 -19.34 -36.56 -2.63
CA GLY A 209 -18.94 -35.83 -1.42
C GLY A 209 -18.16 -34.53 -1.61
N PHE A 210 -18.79 -33.44 -1.17
CA PHE A 210 -18.22 -32.18 -0.67
C PHE A 210 -17.41 -31.30 -1.65
N GLY A 211 -18.04 -30.21 -2.10
CA GLY A 211 -17.38 -29.10 -2.78
C GLY A 211 -16.67 -28.18 -1.77
N PHE A 212 -15.35 -28.10 -1.85
CA PHE A 212 -14.55 -27.10 -1.16
C PHE A 212 -14.33 -25.86 -2.04
N LEU A 213 -14.52 -24.66 -1.48
CA LEU A 213 -14.24 -23.39 -2.12
C LEU A 213 -12.72 -23.15 -2.15
N GLY A 214 -12.14 -23.01 -3.35
CA GLY A 214 -10.72 -22.66 -3.50
C GLY A 214 -10.53 -21.16 -3.61
N ILE A 215 -9.65 -20.58 -2.81
CA ILE A 215 -9.21 -19.18 -2.92
C ILE A 215 -7.78 -19.21 -3.47
N GLN A 216 -7.55 -18.68 -4.67
CA GLN A 216 -6.19 -18.35 -5.12
C GLN A 216 -5.81 -16.97 -4.57
N THR A 217 -4.86 -16.95 -3.64
CA THR A 217 -4.27 -15.71 -3.12
C THR A 217 -2.85 -15.55 -3.65
N LYS A 218 -2.58 -14.47 -4.40
CA LYS A 218 -1.25 -13.85 -4.40
C LYS A 218 -1.18 -12.96 -3.18
N LEU A 219 -0.16 -13.21 -2.34
CA LEU A 219 0.05 -12.57 -1.05
C LEU A 219 0.09 -11.04 -1.16
N LEU A 220 -1.05 -10.41 -0.95
CA LEU A 220 -1.21 -8.99 -0.79
C LEU A 220 -2.08 -8.82 0.42
N VAL A 221 -1.57 -8.10 1.43
CA VAL A 221 -2.36 -7.71 2.61
C VAL A 221 -3.58 -6.96 2.06
N PRO A 222 -4.78 -7.54 2.15
CA PRO A 222 -5.93 -6.90 1.57
C PRO A 222 -6.34 -5.84 2.57
N CYS A 223 -6.56 -4.62 2.09
CA CYS A 223 -7.43 -3.69 2.79
C CYS A 223 -8.83 -4.32 2.74
N TYR A 224 -9.08 -5.32 3.59
CA TYR A 224 -10.35 -6.02 3.62
C TYR A 224 -11.41 -5.12 4.26
N TRP A 225 -12.43 -4.83 3.46
CA TRP A 225 -13.79 -4.70 3.95
C TRP A 225 -14.20 -6.00 4.65
N ILE A 226 -14.58 -5.90 5.93
CA ILE A 226 -15.39 -6.91 6.61
C ILE A 226 -16.80 -6.32 6.65
N SER A 227 -17.74 -6.94 5.92
CA SER A 227 -19.17 -6.68 6.12
C SER A 227 -19.56 -7.28 7.48
N PRO A 228 -20.29 -6.56 8.33
CA PRO A 228 -20.84 -7.17 9.54
C PRO A 228 -21.92 -8.15 9.12
N THR A 229 -21.62 -9.44 9.23
CA THR A 229 -22.67 -10.44 9.45
C THR A 229 -23.25 -10.18 10.83
N GLU A 230 -24.33 -9.40 10.89
CA GLU A 230 -25.29 -9.53 11.98
C GLU A 230 -26.03 -10.87 11.78
N THR A 231 -25.54 -11.84 12.54
CA THR A 231 -26.32 -12.81 13.32
C THR A 231 -27.83 -12.78 13.07
N THR A 232 -28.28 -13.79 12.33
CA THR A 232 -29.62 -14.36 12.49
C THR A 232 -29.66 -15.06 13.85
N GLU A 233 -30.35 -14.49 14.83
CA GLU A 233 -30.75 -15.19 16.05
C GLU A 233 -32.26 -15.00 16.26
N LYS A 234 -32.99 -16.09 15.99
CA LYS A 234 -34.44 -16.36 16.19
C LYS A 234 -35.45 -15.62 15.31
#